data_AF-F9W3L7-F1
#
_entry.id   AF-F9W3L7-F1
#
_cell.length_a   1.000
_cell.length_b   1.000
_cell.length_c   1.000
_cell.angle_alpha   90.00
_cell.angle_beta   90.00
_cell.angle_gamma   90.00
#
_symmetry.space_group_name_H-M   'P 1'
#
loop_
_entity.id
_entity.type
_entity.pdbx_description
1 polymer ?
#
loop_
_entity_poly.entity_id
_entity_poly.type
_entity_poly.pdbx_seq_one_letter_code
_entity_poly.pdbx_strand_id
1 'polypeptide(L)'
;MSQTTSTTGEEANLPFGEVQGYTPCGVPAYSNKHDLYFSGERSIDGNLFCGFKYQCVEFARRWLYEAKGLVLPDVDWAIHIFELTNVFDAETAGAVPCVRVKNGTAEKPVVDSLLIYPVDDDAAFGHVAVITEVSDTWVRIADQNHRFHKWKGTYSAELSLKNEGGVWTVQDSSDHGLLIPVGWVTFPGRPNRDRKEPLVLHESLHFKRPEEPSLQRIVFTPKERKTDWLDLTNEAEAEFYKTFGEDATRGGVYESSYYLMNRELYLDCIRHGSRLHSYFLEATNQVLESDELLSRFRIPE
;
A
#
# COMPACT_ATOMS: atom_id res chain seq x y z
N MET A 1 21.40 -36.08 15.34
CA MET A 1 20.02 -36.08 15.87
C MET A 1 19.18 -35.24 14.94
N SER A 2 17.98 -35.73 14.64
CA SER A 2 17.13 -35.41 13.50
C SER A 2 16.89 -33.89 13.32
N GLN A 3 17.25 -33.37 12.15
CA GLN A 3 16.66 -32.13 11.64
C GLN A 3 15.23 -32.47 11.25
N THR A 4 14.27 -31.94 12.00
CA THR A 4 12.86 -31.99 11.65
C THR A 4 12.62 -30.91 10.61
N THR A 5 12.68 -31.29 9.33
CA THR A 5 12.19 -30.48 8.22
C THR A 5 10.68 -30.28 8.39
N SER A 6 10.23 -29.08 8.78
CA SER A 6 8.82 -28.71 8.67
C SER A 6 8.52 -28.41 7.21
N THR A 7 8.10 -29.43 6.47
CA THR A 7 7.47 -29.29 5.16
C THR A 7 6.00 -28.90 5.34
N THR A 8 5.74 -27.61 5.44
CA THR A 8 4.55 -26.96 4.87
C THR A 8 5.09 -26.02 3.80
N GLY A 9 4.81 -26.33 2.53
CA GLY A 9 5.32 -25.55 1.40
C GLY A 9 4.65 -24.17 1.35
N GLU A 10 5.12 -23.24 2.17
CA GLU A 10 4.83 -21.82 1.97
C GLU A 10 5.45 -21.41 0.63
N GLU A 11 4.61 -20.90 -0.26
CA GLU A 11 5.10 -20.32 -1.51
C GLU A 11 5.98 -19.12 -1.17
N ALA A 12 7.22 -19.14 -1.64
CA ALA A 12 8.17 -18.08 -1.34
C ALA A 12 7.66 -16.73 -1.85
N ASN A 13 7.71 -15.72 -0.99
CA ASN A 13 7.39 -14.34 -1.34
C ASN A 13 8.32 -13.85 -2.46
N LEU A 14 7.74 -13.20 -3.46
CA LEU A 14 8.48 -12.62 -4.56
C LEU A 14 9.19 -11.33 -4.13
N PRO A 15 10.39 -11.05 -4.66
CA PRO A 15 11.08 -9.77 -4.46
C PRO A 15 10.22 -8.56 -4.86
N PHE A 16 10.53 -7.40 -4.28
CA PHE A 16 9.87 -6.14 -4.63
C PHE A 16 9.93 -5.88 -6.14
N GLY A 17 8.78 -5.59 -6.74
CA GLY A 17 8.66 -5.25 -8.16
C GLY A 17 8.63 -6.41 -9.13
N GLU A 18 8.78 -7.65 -8.65
CA GLU A 18 8.54 -8.82 -9.49
C GLU A 18 7.05 -8.99 -9.79
N VAL A 19 6.73 -9.41 -11.01
CA VAL A 19 5.34 -9.64 -11.43
C VAL A 19 4.80 -10.87 -10.72
N GLN A 20 3.74 -10.71 -9.93
CA GLN A 20 3.02 -11.81 -9.29
C GLN A 20 2.15 -12.54 -10.31
N GLY A 21 1.41 -11.79 -11.12
CA GLY A 21 0.52 -12.32 -12.14
C GLY A 21 -0.16 -11.22 -12.93
N TYR A 22 -1.15 -11.61 -13.73
CA TYR A 22 -1.92 -10.71 -14.58
C TYR A 22 -3.40 -10.96 -14.36
N THR A 23 -4.22 -9.92 -14.33
CA THR A 23 -5.69 -10.06 -14.34
C THR A 23 -6.19 -10.72 -15.63
N PRO A 24 -7.48 -11.11 -15.75
CA PRO A 24 -8.01 -11.62 -17.02
C PRO A 24 -7.91 -10.62 -18.18
N CYS A 25 -7.96 -9.31 -17.87
CA CYS A 25 -7.70 -8.25 -18.84
C CYS A 25 -6.21 -7.91 -18.98
N GLY A 26 -5.30 -8.69 -18.40
CA GLY A 26 -3.86 -8.60 -18.62
C GLY A 26 -3.18 -7.38 -17.96
N VAL A 27 -3.74 -6.87 -16.86
CA VAL A 27 -3.12 -5.84 -16.01
C VAL A 27 -2.17 -6.54 -15.03
N PRO A 28 -0.87 -6.19 -14.98
CA PRO A 28 0.08 -6.86 -14.08
C PRO A 28 -0.10 -6.43 -12.63
N ALA A 29 0.02 -7.39 -11.71
CA ALA A 29 0.22 -7.13 -10.29
C ALA A 29 1.69 -7.39 -9.92
N TYR A 30 2.29 -6.49 -9.16
CA TYR A 30 3.67 -6.55 -8.73
C TYR A 30 3.77 -6.82 -7.22
N SER A 31 4.79 -7.56 -6.80
CA SER A 31 5.06 -7.80 -5.38
C SER A 31 5.48 -6.50 -4.69
N ASN A 32 4.87 -6.22 -3.55
CA ASN A 32 5.30 -5.16 -2.64
C ASN A 32 6.24 -5.68 -1.55
N LYS A 33 6.97 -6.78 -1.80
CA LYS A 33 7.92 -7.43 -0.89
C LYS A 33 7.27 -8.17 0.29
N HIS A 34 6.64 -7.46 1.21
CA HIS A 34 5.99 -7.98 2.41
C HIS A 34 5.00 -6.94 2.97
N ASP A 35 4.20 -7.32 3.95
CA ASP A 35 3.26 -6.41 4.59
C ASP A 35 3.94 -5.17 5.16
N LEU A 36 3.21 -4.04 5.13
CA LEU A 36 3.64 -2.72 5.58
C LEU A 36 4.89 -2.14 4.87
N TYR A 37 5.42 -2.80 3.84
CA TYR A 37 6.53 -2.26 3.06
C TYR A 37 6.10 -1.00 2.29
N PHE A 38 6.88 0.07 2.41
CA PHE A 38 6.65 1.31 1.68
C PHE A 38 7.92 1.78 0.97
N SER A 39 7.88 1.79 -0.36
CA SER A 39 9.05 2.15 -1.19
C SER A 39 9.31 3.65 -1.25
N GLY A 40 8.29 4.49 -1.05
CA GLY A 40 8.32 5.92 -1.37
C GLY A 40 8.38 6.23 -2.88
N GLU A 41 8.31 5.20 -3.74
CA GLU A 41 8.41 5.35 -5.20
C GLU A 41 7.03 5.50 -5.84
N ARG A 42 6.89 6.50 -6.72
CA ARG A 42 5.65 6.72 -7.48
C ARG A 42 5.58 5.75 -8.67
N SER A 43 4.39 5.19 -8.88
CA SER A 43 3.99 4.52 -10.11
C SER A 43 3.27 5.55 -10.98
N ILE A 44 3.84 5.83 -12.15
CA ILE A 44 3.28 6.78 -13.13
C ILE A 44 3.17 6.03 -14.46
N ASP A 45 1.95 5.92 -14.99
CA ASP A 45 1.67 5.33 -16.31
C ASP A 45 1.31 6.46 -17.29
N GLY A 46 2.20 6.73 -18.24
CA GLY A 46 2.16 7.93 -19.06
C GLY A 46 2.22 9.19 -18.17
N ASN A 47 1.08 9.86 -18.01
CA ASN A 47 0.92 11.02 -17.12
C ASN A 47 -0.02 10.74 -15.94
N LEU A 48 -0.56 9.53 -15.78
CA LEU A 48 -1.41 9.19 -14.64
C LEU A 48 -0.55 8.79 -13.45
N PHE A 49 -0.73 9.44 -12.30
CA PHE A 49 -0.21 8.90 -11.04
C PHE A 49 -1.11 7.75 -10.60
N CYS A 50 -0.62 6.53 -10.74
CA CYS A 50 -1.34 5.32 -10.34
C CYS A 50 -1.34 5.16 -8.82
N GLY A 51 -0.26 5.55 -8.14
CA GLY A 51 -0.11 5.39 -6.69
C GLY A 51 1.35 5.12 -6.31
N PHE A 52 1.60 4.65 -5.10
CA PHE A 52 2.96 4.23 -4.70
C PHE A 52 3.21 2.76 -5.04
N LYS A 53 4.42 2.46 -5.52
CA LYS A 53 4.85 1.10 -5.86
C LYS A 53 5.00 0.25 -4.59
N TYR A 54 4.37 -0.91 -4.45
CA TYR A 54 3.24 -1.45 -5.23
C TYR A 54 2.06 -1.68 -4.28
N GLN A 55 1.48 -0.59 -3.80
CA GLN A 55 0.37 -0.59 -2.86
C GLN A 55 -0.94 -1.07 -3.51
N CYS A 56 -1.93 -1.44 -2.71
CA CYS A 56 -3.23 -1.92 -3.18
C CYS A 56 -4.02 -0.85 -3.96
N VAL A 57 -4.01 0.40 -3.49
CA VAL A 57 -4.65 1.54 -4.20
C VAL A 57 -3.97 1.83 -5.53
N GLU A 58 -2.65 1.60 -5.65
CA GLU A 58 -1.93 1.72 -6.92
C GLU A 58 -2.47 0.76 -7.97
N PHE A 59 -2.65 -0.51 -7.58
CA PHE A 59 -3.22 -1.52 -8.44
C PHE A 59 -4.66 -1.21 -8.82
N ALA A 60 -5.49 -0.82 -7.86
CA ALA A 60 -6.90 -0.51 -8.10
C ALA A 60 -7.06 0.64 -9.11
N ARG A 61 -6.29 1.72 -8.96
CA ARG A 61 -6.32 2.87 -9.87
C ARG A 61 -5.81 2.50 -11.26
N ARG A 62 -4.68 1.78 -11.36
CA ARG A 62 -4.12 1.35 -12.64
C ARG A 62 -5.02 0.35 -13.36
N TRP A 63 -5.56 -0.63 -12.65
CA TRP A 63 -6.53 -1.57 -13.21
C TRP A 63 -7.78 -0.84 -13.73
N LEU A 64 -8.33 0.11 -12.97
CA LEU A 64 -9.53 0.83 -13.38
C LEU A 64 -9.28 1.67 -14.66
N TYR A 65 -8.09 2.25 -14.78
CA TYR A 65 -7.67 3.01 -15.95
C TYR A 65 -7.45 2.11 -17.17
N GLU A 66 -6.67 1.04 -17.03
CA GLU A 66 -6.37 0.11 -18.13
C GLU A 66 -7.58 -0.71 -18.56
N ALA A 67 -8.41 -1.17 -17.62
CA ALA A 67 -9.54 -2.07 -17.91
C ALA A 67 -10.79 -1.31 -18.33
N LYS A 68 -11.08 -0.14 -17.75
CA LYS A 68 -12.35 0.59 -17.95
C LYS A 68 -12.19 2.00 -18.50
N GLY A 69 -10.97 2.54 -18.59
CA GLY A 69 -10.75 3.95 -18.97
C GLY A 69 -11.33 4.91 -17.93
N LEU A 70 -11.34 4.50 -16.66
CA LEU A 70 -11.81 5.30 -15.55
C LEU A 70 -10.64 5.57 -14.59
N VAL A 71 -10.61 6.76 -14.00
CA VAL A 71 -9.57 7.17 -13.05
C VAL A 71 -10.17 7.22 -11.65
N LEU A 72 -9.62 6.40 -10.76
CA LEU A 72 -9.94 6.45 -9.33
C LEU A 72 -9.36 7.76 -8.75
N PRO A 73 -10.17 8.59 -8.05
CA PRO A 73 -9.67 9.81 -7.41
C PRO A 73 -8.58 9.51 -6.36
N ASP A 74 -7.87 10.54 -5.94
CA ASP A 74 -6.95 10.44 -4.82
C ASP A 74 -7.70 10.09 -3.53
N VAL A 75 -7.20 9.06 -2.85
CA VAL A 75 -7.69 8.60 -1.55
C VAL A 75 -6.46 8.26 -0.72
N ASP A 76 -6.48 8.67 0.56
CA ASP A 76 -5.36 8.39 1.45
C ASP A 76 -5.36 6.92 1.89
N TRP A 77 -6.53 6.38 2.23
CA TRP A 77 -6.71 5.02 2.75
C TRP A 77 -7.62 4.22 1.81
N ALA A 78 -7.35 2.92 1.66
CA ALA A 78 -8.09 2.06 0.74
C ALA A 78 -9.57 1.96 1.10
N ILE A 79 -9.91 1.97 2.40
CA ILE A 79 -11.31 1.94 2.87
C ILE A 79 -12.14 3.13 2.35
N HIS A 80 -11.54 4.31 2.16
CA HIS A 80 -12.26 5.51 1.70
C HIS A 80 -12.79 5.36 0.26
N ILE A 81 -12.33 4.37 -0.50
CA ILE A 81 -12.90 4.03 -1.81
C ILE A 81 -14.38 3.68 -1.67
N PHE A 82 -14.81 3.07 -0.56
CA PHE A 82 -16.21 2.67 -0.35
C PHE A 82 -17.16 3.87 -0.15
N GLU A 83 -16.61 5.05 0.15
CA GLU A 83 -17.37 6.29 0.31
C GLU A 83 -17.55 7.06 -1.00
N LEU A 84 -16.84 6.66 -2.06
CA LEU A 84 -16.91 7.32 -3.35
C LEU A 84 -18.31 7.21 -3.95
N THR A 85 -18.73 8.32 -4.55
CA THR A 85 -19.98 8.40 -5.33
C THR A 85 -19.70 8.45 -6.83
N ASN A 86 -18.49 8.88 -7.22
CA ASN A 86 -18.07 9.00 -8.61
C ASN A 86 -16.58 8.69 -8.74
N VAL A 87 -16.21 8.25 -9.94
CA VAL A 87 -14.84 8.26 -10.48
C VAL A 87 -14.80 9.19 -11.70
N PHE A 88 -13.66 9.31 -12.37
CA PHE A 88 -13.55 10.16 -13.55
C PHE A 88 -13.40 9.33 -14.82
N ASP A 89 -14.06 9.74 -15.89
CA ASP A 89 -13.78 9.26 -17.24
C ASP A 89 -12.39 9.76 -17.66
N ALA A 90 -11.52 8.85 -18.10
CA ALA A 90 -10.13 9.19 -18.34
C ALA A 90 -9.95 10.16 -19.52
N GLU A 91 -10.80 10.08 -20.55
CA GLU A 91 -10.70 10.90 -21.76
C GLU A 91 -11.30 12.29 -21.55
N THR A 92 -12.44 12.38 -20.85
CA THR A 92 -13.21 13.62 -20.73
C THR A 92 -13.05 14.31 -19.38
N ALA A 93 -12.44 13.66 -18.38
CA ALA A 93 -12.44 14.06 -16.97
C ALA A 93 -13.85 14.24 -16.36
N GLY A 94 -14.91 13.78 -17.06
CA GLY A 94 -16.28 13.84 -16.58
C GLY A 94 -16.52 12.88 -15.42
N ALA A 95 -17.36 13.28 -14.47
CA ALA A 95 -17.75 12.41 -13.36
C ALA A 95 -18.58 11.22 -13.88
N VAL A 96 -18.20 10.01 -13.44
CA VAL A 96 -18.88 8.76 -13.74
C VAL A 96 -19.38 8.17 -12.41
N PRO A 97 -20.69 8.01 -12.22
CA PRO A 97 -21.24 7.44 -11.00
C PRO A 97 -20.72 6.02 -10.75
N CYS A 98 -20.37 5.74 -9.50
CA CYS A 98 -20.09 4.39 -9.03
C CYS A 98 -21.12 3.98 -7.98
N VAL A 99 -21.46 2.69 -7.92
CA VAL A 99 -22.46 2.16 -6.99
C VAL A 99 -21.78 1.27 -5.98
N ARG A 100 -21.85 1.68 -4.70
CA ARG A 100 -21.41 0.87 -3.57
C ARG A 100 -22.49 -0.14 -3.19
N VAL A 101 -22.09 -1.39 -3.00
CA VAL A 101 -22.94 -2.48 -2.57
C VAL A 101 -22.32 -3.06 -1.31
N LYS A 102 -23.09 -3.09 -0.22
CA LYS A 102 -22.63 -3.68 1.04
C LYS A 102 -22.55 -5.19 0.92
N ASN A 103 -21.52 -5.78 1.51
CA ASN A 103 -21.43 -7.21 1.72
C ASN A 103 -22.56 -7.65 2.67
N GLY A 104 -23.03 -8.90 2.54
CA GLY A 104 -24.14 -9.41 3.36
C GLY A 104 -25.49 -8.79 2.97
N THR A 105 -25.74 -8.58 1.67
CA THR A 105 -27.03 -8.09 1.15
C THR A 105 -27.61 -9.05 0.10
N ALA A 106 -28.79 -8.75 -0.44
CA ALA A 106 -29.41 -9.56 -1.49
C ALA A 106 -28.68 -9.45 -2.85
N GLU A 107 -27.79 -8.48 -2.99
CA GLU A 107 -27.03 -8.25 -4.21
C GLU A 107 -25.84 -9.21 -4.29
N LYS A 108 -25.78 -10.01 -5.34
CA LYS A 108 -24.64 -10.89 -5.62
C LYS A 108 -23.42 -10.05 -6.04
N PRO A 109 -22.18 -10.38 -5.62
CA PRO A 109 -20.98 -9.73 -6.14
C PRO A 109 -20.92 -9.76 -7.67
N VAL A 110 -20.32 -8.71 -8.26
CA VAL A 110 -20.22 -8.56 -9.71
C VAL A 110 -18.76 -8.48 -10.10
N VAL A 111 -18.39 -9.16 -11.20
CA VAL A 111 -17.06 -9.06 -11.80
C VAL A 111 -16.73 -7.60 -12.18
N ASP A 112 -15.44 -7.30 -12.28
CA ASP A 112 -14.93 -5.96 -12.60
C ASP A 112 -15.42 -4.87 -11.63
N SER A 113 -15.46 -5.23 -10.34
CA SER A 113 -15.79 -4.33 -9.22
C SER A 113 -14.61 -4.25 -8.25
N LEU A 114 -14.54 -3.16 -7.47
CA LEU A 114 -13.52 -3.00 -6.42
C LEU A 114 -14.07 -3.53 -5.09
N LEU A 115 -13.56 -4.65 -4.59
CA LEU A 115 -13.84 -5.22 -3.27
C LEU A 115 -13.05 -4.46 -2.19
N ILE A 116 -13.73 -3.95 -1.17
CA ILE A 116 -13.14 -3.08 -0.14
C ILE A 116 -13.18 -3.77 1.22
N TYR A 117 -12.04 -3.78 1.91
CA TYR A 117 -11.87 -4.33 3.26
C TYR A 117 -11.86 -3.22 4.31
N PRO A 118 -12.36 -3.49 5.53
CA PRO A 118 -12.38 -2.52 6.63
C PRO A 118 -10.97 -2.24 7.15
N VAL A 119 -10.85 -1.24 8.00
CA VAL A 119 -9.67 -1.08 8.87
C VAL A 119 -9.74 -2.12 9.98
N ASP A 120 -8.62 -2.80 10.22
CA ASP A 120 -8.39 -3.67 11.38
C ASP A 120 -6.93 -3.54 11.86
N ASP A 121 -6.54 -4.38 12.84
CA ASP A 121 -5.22 -4.33 13.46
C ASP A 121 -4.09 -4.69 12.47
N ASP A 122 -4.36 -5.53 11.47
CA ASP A 122 -3.39 -5.98 10.46
C ASP A 122 -3.40 -5.07 9.20
N ALA A 123 -4.51 -4.37 8.96
CA ALA A 123 -4.74 -3.47 7.83
C ALA A 123 -5.24 -2.09 8.31
N ALA A 124 -4.34 -1.32 8.93
CA ALA A 124 -4.63 0.01 9.49
C ALA A 124 -5.24 1.04 8.48
N PHE A 125 -5.15 0.78 7.18
CA PHE A 125 -5.67 1.64 6.11
C PHE A 125 -6.81 0.98 5.30
N GLY A 126 -7.26 -0.19 5.73
CA GLY A 126 -8.07 -1.11 4.95
C GLY A 126 -7.34 -1.65 3.72
N HIS A 127 -8.08 -2.35 2.86
CA HIS A 127 -7.53 -2.94 1.65
C HIS A 127 -8.51 -2.87 0.48
N VAL A 128 -7.99 -2.94 -0.76
CA VAL A 128 -8.79 -2.97 -1.98
C VAL A 128 -8.27 -4.03 -2.93
N ALA A 129 -9.22 -4.80 -3.48
CA ALA A 129 -8.97 -5.80 -4.51
C ALA A 129 -9.96 -5.65 -5.67
N VAL A 130 -9.64 -6.22 -6.82
CA VAL A 130 -10.52 -6.29 -7.99
C VAL A 130 -11.19 -7.65 -8.00
N ILE A 131 -12.52 -7.71 -8.09
CA ILE A 131 -13.26 -8.96 -8.32
C ILE A 131 -13.10 -9.35 -9.80
N THR A 132 -12.41 -10.45 -10.08
CA THR A 132 -12.13 -10.90 -11.45
C THR A 132 -13.10 -11.96 -11.95
N GLU A 133 -13.60 -12.81 -11.06
CA GLU A 133 -14.57 -13.87 -11.38
C GLU A 133 -15.54 -14.06 -10.21
N VAL A 134 -16.77 -14.47 -10.50
CA VAL A 134 -17.81 -14.78 -9.50
C VAL A 134 -18.49 -16.08 -9.88
N SER A 135 -18.54 -17.03 -8.94
CA SER A 135 -19.31 -18.27 -9.08
C SER A 135 -20.52 -18.28 -8.13
N ASP A 136 -21.11 -19.43 -7.88
CA ASP A 136 -22.16 -19.60 -6.86
C ASP A 136 -21.62 -19.81 -5.44
N THR A 137 -20.34 -20.16 -5.30
CA THR A 137 -19.72 -20.50 -4.00
C THR A 137 -18.40 -19.81 -3.73
N TRP A 138 -17.86 -19.07 -4.70
CA TRP A 138 -16.61 -18.33 -4.56
C TRP A 138 -16.58 -17.05 -5.39
N VAL A 139 -15.66 -16.14 -5.04
CA VAL A 139 -15.21 -15.03 -5.88
C VAL A 139 -13.70 -15.09 -6.02
N ARG A 140 -13.17 -14.74 -7.18
CA ARG A 140 -11.71 -14.56 -7.35
C ARG A 140 -11.38 -13.09 -7.38
N ILE A 141 -10.26 -12.76 -6.77
CA ILE A 141 -9.77 -11.40 -6.66
C ILE A 141 -8.37 -11.25 -7.23
N ALA A 142 -8.05 -10.03 -7.65
CA ALA A 142 -6.71 -9.60 -8.03
C ALA A 142 -6.34 -8.35 -7.24
N ASP A 143 -5.17 -8.34 -6.62
CA ASP A 143 -4.69 -7.23 -5.78
C ASP A 143 -3.16 -7.17 -5.70
N GLN A 144 -2.66 -6.14 -5.00
CA GLN A 144 -1.26 -6.02 -4.59
C GLN A 144 -1.20 -5.74 -3.09
N ASN A 145 -0.04 -5.99 -2.48
CA ASN A 145 0.21 -5.66 -1.07
C ASN A 145 -0.73 -6.36 -0.08
N HIS A 146 -0.94 -7.66 -0.29
CA HIS A 146 -1.70 -8.49 0.64
C HIS A 146 -1.23 -9.96 0.59
N ARG A 147 -1.02 -10.49 -0.61
CA ARG A 147 -0.35 -11.79 -0.82
C ARG A 147 0.82 -11.61 -1.80
N PHE A 148 1.97 -12.21 -1.47
CA PHE A 148 3.26 -11.91 -2.11
C PHE A 148 3.78 -13.05 -3.02
N HIS A 149 2.97 -14.09 -3.24
CA HIS A 149 3.33 -15.26 -4.03
C HIS A 149 3.12 -15.05 -5.53
N LYS A 150 3.74 -15.93 -6.34
CA LYS A 150 3.46 -16.00 -7.78
C LYS A 150 2.05 -16.53 -8.00
N TRP A 151 1.24 -15.82 -8.78
CA TRP A 151 -0.12 -16.28 -9.11
C TRP A 151 -0.06 -17.50 -10.02
N LYS A 152 -0.92 -18.48 -9.73
CA LYS A 152 -1.09 -19.69 -10.56
C LYS A 152 -2.04 -19.49 -11.74
N GLY A 153 -2.76 -18.38 -11.76
CA GLY A 153 -3.75 -18.04 -12.77
C GLY A 153 -3.90 -16.53 -12.89
N THR A 154 -5.11 -16.08 -13.26
CA THR A 154 -5.40 -14.67 -13.48
C THR A 154 -5.95 -13.93 -12.25
N TYR A 155 -5.63 -14.43 -11.05
CA TYR A 155 -6.14 -13.96 -9.77
C TYR A 155 -5.11 -14.21 -8.66
N SER A 156 -5.13 -13.41 -7.60
CA SER A 156 -4.27 -13.56 -6.42
C SER A 156 -4.84 -14.56 -5.40
N ALA A 157 -6.17 -14.56 -5.22
CA ALA A 157 -6.86 -15.44 -4.29
C ALA A 157 -8.30 -15.78 -4.73
N GLU A 158 -8.79 -16.91 -4.23
CA GLU A 158 -10.19 -17.33 -4.33
C GLU A 158 -10.79 -17.26 -2.92
N LEU A 159 -11.87 -16.49 -2.77
CA LEU A 159 -12.56 -16.23 -1.52
C LEU A 159 -13.89 -16.98 -1.48
N SER A 160 -14.36 -17.35 -0.30
CA SER A 160 -15.66 -18.02 -0.16
C SER A 160 -16.80 -17.02 -0.41
N LEU A 161 -17.81 -17.46 -1.15
CA LEU A 161 -19.08 -16.75 -1.33
C LEU A 161 -20.21 -17.62 -0.79
N LYS A 162 -20.91 -17.11 0.23
CA LYS A 162 -22.06 -17.79 0.82
C LYS A 162 -23.36 -17.14 0.36
N ASN A 163 -24.38 -17.97 0.13
CA ASN A 163 -25.76 -17.54 -0.05
C ASN A 163 -26.64 -18.23 0.98
N GLU A 164 -27.06 -17.47 1.99
CA GLU A 164 -27.92 -17.95 3.05
C GLU A 164 -29.22 -17.15 3.04
N GLY A 165 -30.33 -17.80 2.68
CA GLY A 165 -31.64 -17.13 2.62
C GLY A 165 -31.73 -15.99 1.60
N GLY A 166 -30.93 -16.02 0.54
CA GLY A 166 -30.86 -14.95 -0.47
C GLY A 166 -29.88 -13.83 -0.12
N VAL A 167 -29.14 -13.93 0.97
CA VAL A 167 -28.11 -12.97 1.38
C VAL A 167 -26.74 -13.47 0.96
N TRP A 168 -26.05 -12.68 0.15
CA TRP A 168 -24.71 -12.97 -0.35
C TRP A 168 -23.63 -12.37 0.55
N THR A 169 -22.69 -13.22 1.00
CA THR A 169 -21.58 -12.81 1.86
C THR A 169 -20.25 -13.32 1.29
N VAL A 170 -19.35 -12.40 0.95
CA VAL A 170 -17.94 -12.69 0.63
C VAL A 170 -17.15 -12.84 1.93
N GLN A 171 -16.32 -13.86 2.02
CA GLN A 171 -15.51 -14.20 3.18
C GLN A 171 -14.08 -14.53 2.75
N ASP A 172 -13.10 -13.86 3.34
CA ASP A 172 -11.69 -14.09 3.10
C ASP A 172 -11.08 -14.77 4.33
N SER A 173 -10.85 -16.08 4.23
CA SER A 173 -10.23 -16.87 5.28
C SER A 173 -8.73 -16.97 5.02
N SER A 174 -7.93 -16.54 5.99
CA SER A 174 -6.47 -16.67 5.99
C SER A 174 -5.99 -17.33 7.28
N ASP A 175 -4.69 -17.60 7.37
CA ASP A 175 -4.06 -18.12 8.59
C ASP A 175 -4.16 -17.12 9.77
N HIS A 176 -4.42 -15.84 9.47
CA HIS A 176 -4.61 -14.77 10.46
C HIS A 176 -6.07 -14.62 10.90
N GLY A 177 -7.00 -15.39 10.31
CA GLY A 177 -8.40 -15.42 10.70
C GLY A 177 -9.35 -15.13 9.55
N LEU A 178 -10.56 -14.70 9.90
CA LEU A 178 -11.65 -14.44 8.96
C LEU A 178 -11.81 -12.93 8.74
N LEU A 179 -11.47 -12.47 7.56
CA LEU A 179 -11.70 -11.10 7.12
C LEU A 179 -13.02 -11.02 6.36
N ILE A 180 -13.85 -10.03 6.71
CA ILE A 180 -15.13 -9.76 6.06
C ILE A 180 -15.04 -8.41 5.34
N PRO A 181 -14.98 -8.40 4.00
CA PRO A 181 -15.03 -7.16 3.23
C PRO A 181 -16.27 -6.32 3.57
N VAL A 182 -16.15 -5.00 3.54
CA VAL A 182 -17.25 -4.06 3.76
C VAL A 182 -18.28 -4.16 2.63
N GLY A 183 -17.79 -4.41 1.41
CA GLY A 183 -18.62 -4.45 0.21
C GLY A 183 -17.78 -4.26 -1.05
N TRP A 184 -18.44 -3.95 -2.15
CA TRP A 184 -17.78 -3.67 -3.42
C TRP A 184 -18.34 -2.42 -4.10
N VAL A 185 -17.52 -1.77 -4.91
CA VAL A 185 -17.88 -0.61 -5.72
C VAL A 185 -17.94 -1.04 -7.19
N THR A 186 -19.08 -0.82 -7.82
CA THR A 186 -19.35 -1.16 -9.23
C THR A 186 -19.38 0.08 -10.12
N PHE A 187 -19.27 -0.13 -11.43
CA PHE A 187 -19.28 0.94 -12.45
C PHE A 187 -20.37 0.67 -13.51
N PRO A 188 -21.66 0.87 -13.18
CA PRO A 188 -22.75 0.55 -14.09
C PRO A 188 -22.65 1.32 -15.41
N GLY A 189 -22.93 0.65 -16.53
CA GLY A 189 -22.88 1.26 -17.87
C GLY A 189 -21.46 1.50 -18.42
N ARG A 190 -20.41 1.05 -17.73
CA ARG A 190 -19.02 1.13 -18.19
C ARG A 190 -18.42 -0.27 -18.44
N PRO A 191 -18.49 -0.78 -19.69
CA PRO A 191 -17.90 -2.06 -20.04
C PRO A 191 -16.36 -1.98 -19.99
N ASN A 192 -15.71 -3.15 -20.00
CA ASN A 192 -14.27 -3.18 -20.20
C ASN A 192 -13.91 -2.70 -21.62
N ARG A 193 -12.78 -2.02 -21.74
CA ARG A 193 -12.28 -1.48 -23.01
C ARG A 193 -11.67 -2.57 -23.88
N ASP A 194 -11.63 -2.33 -25.20
CA ASP A 194 -10.72 -3.07 -26.07
C ASP A 194 -9.30 -2.55 -25.84
N ARG A 195 -8.39 -3.43 -25.41
CA ARG A 195 -6.98 -3.07 -25.15
C ARG A 195 -6.21 -2.64 -26.39
N LYS A 196 -6.74 -2.91 -27.58
CA LYS A 196 -6.15 -2.39 -28.83
C LYS A 196 -6.35 -0.89 -28.96
N GLU A 197 -7.35 -0.32 -28.29
CA GLU A 197 -7.57 1.11 -28.26
C GLU A 197 -6.53 1.79 -27.35
N PRO A 198 -5.94 2.91 -27.78
CA PRO A 198 -4.95 3.61 -26.99
C PRO A 198 -5.56 4.15 -25.69
N LEU A 199 -4.81 4.12 -24.60
CA LEU A 199 -5.16 4.83 -23.37
C LEU A 199 -5.08 6.34 -23.61
N VAL A 200 -6.16 7.07 -23.28
CA VAL A 200 -6.23 8.53 -23.35
C VAL A 200 -6.44 9.05 -21.93
N LEU A 201 -5.69 10.10 -21.58
CA LEU A 201 -5.80 10.78 -20.30
C LEU A 201 -5.95 12.29 -20.53
N HIS A 202 -7.09 12.82 -20.10
CA HIS A 202 -7.39 14.24 -20.12
C HIS A 202 -6.33 15.02 -19.34
N GLU A 203 -5.89 16.17 -19.87
CA GLU A 203 -4.79 16.96 -19.31
C GLU A 203 -5.03 17.40 -17.86
N SER A 204 -6.29 17.61 -17.46
CA SER A 204 -6.63 17.96 -16.07
C SER A 204 -6.36 16.85 -15.05
N LEU A 205 -6.23 15.61 -15.52
CA LEU A 205 -5.93 14.42 -14.71
C LEU A 205 -4.44 14.06 -14.74
N HIS A 206 -3.61 14.81 -15.48
CA HIS A 206 -2.16 14.58 -15.51
C HIS A 206 -1.56 14.84 -14.13
N PHE A 207 -0.60 13.99 -13.76
CA PHE A 207 0.17 14.13 -12.55
C PHE A 207 0.90 15.48 -12.57
N LYS A 208 0.55 16.33 -11.61
CA LYS A 208 1.17 17.63 -11.46
C LYS A 208 2.53 17.46 -10.79
N ARG A 209 3.49 18.28 -11.20
CA ARG A 209 4.80 18.35 -10.53
C ARG A 209 4.56 18.60 -9.03
N PRO A 210 5.09 17.75 -8.13
CA PRO A 210 4.96 17.97 -6.70
C PRO A 210 5.78 19.19 -6.26
N GLU A 211 5.55 19.66 -5.04
CA GLU A 211 6.38 20.70 -4.42
C GLU A 211 7.85 20.27 -4.33
N GLU A 212 8.77 21.23 -4.34
CA GLU A 212 10.18 20.92 -4.10
C GLU A 212 10.37 20.49 -2.63
N PRO A 213 11.25 19.50 -2.34
CA PRO A 213 11.58 19.10 -0.97
C PRO A 213 12.04 20.29 -0.13
N SER A 214 11.52 20.41 1.09
CA SER A 214 11.88 21.51 1.99
C SER A 214 12.06 21.05 3.44
N LEU A 215 13.02 21.67 4.12
CA LEU A 215 13.30 21.52 5.54
C LEU A 215 13.50 22.92 6.15
N GLN A 216 12.68 23.27 7.12
CA GLN A 216 12.71 24.60 7.74
C GLN A 216 12.82 24.48 9.25
N ARG A 217 13.69 25.28 9.87
CA ARG A 217 13.70 25.44 11.33
C ARG A 217 12.62 26.43 11.73
N ILE A 218 11.66 25.98 12.53
CA ILE A 218 10.58 26.79 13.07
C ILE A 218 10.91 27.16 14.51
N VAL A 219 10.80 28.45 14.84
CA VAL A 219 10.85 28.96 16.21
C VAL A 219 9.45 29.41 16.59
N PHE A 220 9.01 29.02 17.79
CA PHE A 220 7.65 29.31 18.25
C PHE A 220 7.60 29.54 19.76
N THR A 221 6.54 30.22 20.19
CA THR A 221 6.20 30.36 21.60
C THR A 221 5.04 29.42 21.92
N PRO A 222 5.22 28.39 22.77
CA PRO A 222 4.12 27.50 23.15
C PRO A 222 3.02 28.27 23.89
N LYS A 223 1.76 27.96 23.59
CA LYS A 223 0.61 28.50 24.35
C LYS A 223 0.52 27.89 25.74
N GLU A 224 0.95 26.64 25.88
CA GLU A 224 0.97 25.87 27.13
C GLU A 224 2.27 25.07 27.18
N ARG A 225 2.84 24.91 28.37
CA ARG A 225 3.99 24.05 28.64
C ARG A 225 3.62 23.08 29.76
N LYS A 226 3.52 21.79 29.43
CA LYS A 226 3.33 20.72 30.41
C LYS A 226 4.67 20.37 31.04
N THR A 227 4.67 20.12 32.35
CA THR A 227 5.85 19.68 33.11
C THR A 227 5.93 18.16 33.24
N ASP A 228 4.81 17.46 33.04
CA ASP A 228 4.63 16.01 33.16
C ASP A 228 4.49 15.33 31.79
N TRP A 229 5.25 15.80 30.79
CA TRP A 229 5.15 15.31 29.41
C TRP A 229 5.88 13.97 29.17
N LEU A 230 6.66 13.50 30.14
CA LEU A 230 7.30 12.19 30.16
C LEU A 230 6.56 11.25 31.12
N ASP A 231 6.26 10.03 30.67
CA ASP A 231 5.70 8.97 31.50
C ASP A 231 6.82 8.25 32.25
N LEU A 232 7.08 8.65 33.49
CA LEU A 232 8.13 8.04 34.32
C LEU A 232 7.80 6.62 34.80
N THR A 233 6.60 6.09 34.50
CA THR A 233 6.30 4.67 34.69
C THR A 233 6.85 3.81 33.55
N ASN A 234 7.16 4.42 32.39
CA ASN A 234 7.88 3.79 31.30
C ASN A 234 9.40 3.82 31.58
N GLU A 235 10.05 2.65 31.59
CA GLU A 235 11.47 2.53 31.91
C GLU A 235 12.38 3.35 30.99
N ALA A 236 12.06 3.43 29.69
CA ALA A 236 12.87 4.17 28.72
C ALA A 236 12.77 5.68 28.94
N GLU A 237 11.56 6.19 29.20
CA GLU A 237 11.33 7.60 29.49
C GLU A 237 11.93 8.00 30.85
N ALA A 238 11.87 7.12 31.84
CA ALA A 238 12.52 7.31 33.13
C ALA A 238 14.06 7.40 33.00
N GLU A 239 14.67 6.57 32.15
CA GLU A 239 16.12 6.63 31.91
C GLU A 239 16.53 7.89 31.13
N PHE A 240 15.73 8.29 30.15
CA PHE A 240 15.89 9.58 29.47
C PHE A 240 15.87 10.74 30.49
N TYR A 241 14.87 10.75 31.38
CA TYR A 241 14.71 11.77 32.41
C TYR A 241 15.94 11.83 33.35
N LYS A 242 16.47 10.70 33.79
CA LYS A 242 17.68 10.68 34.64
C LYS A 242 18.87 11.36 33.98
N THR A 243 18.98 11.24 32.66
CA THR A 243 20.13 11.75 31.89
C THR A 243 19.94 13.21 31.47
N PHE A 244 18.74 13.57 31.05
CA PHE A 244 18.45 14.85 30.38
C PHE A 244 17.48 15.75 31.15
N GLY A 245 16.84 15.26 32.20
CA GLY A 245 15.78 15.95 32.93
C GLY A 245 14.51 16.14 32.09
N GLU A 246 13.76 17.19 32.41
CA GLU A 246 12.50 17.57 31.77
C GLU A 246 12.70 18.35 30.47
N ASP A 247 13.90 18.84 30.21
CA ASP A 247 14.18 19.75 29.10
C ASP A 247 14.66 18.96 27.87
N ALA A 248 13.85 18.96 26.82
CA ALA A 248 14.25 18.43 25.52
C ALA A 248 15.38 19.24 24.84
N THR A 249 15.72 20.43 25.38
CA THR A 249 16.77 21.30 24.85
C THR A 249 17.97 21.37 25.79
N ARG A 250 19.17 21.12 25.26
CA ARG A 250 20.42 21.39 25.98
C ARG A 250 20.70 22.91 25.95
N GLY A 251 20.84 23.55 27.11
CA GLY A 251 21.46 24.88 27.22
C GLY A 251 20.56 26.07 27.59
N GLY A 252 19.40 25.85 28.22
CA GLY A 252 18.63 26.94 28.85
C GLY A 252 18.05 27.97 27.88
N VAL A 253 17.86 27.60 26.60
CA VAL A 253 17.25 28.46 25.59
C VAL A 253 15.74 28.46 25.77
N TYR A 254 15.17 29.62 26.10
CA TYR A 254 13.74 29.80 26.36
C TYR A 254 12.84 29.67 25.11
N GLU A 255 13.42 29.77 23.92
CA GLU A 255 12.70 29.69 22.64
C GLU A 255 12.53 28.23 22.19
N SER A 256 11.27 27.81 22.07
CA SER A 256 10.95 26.48 21.55
C SER A 256 11.15 26.45 20.04
N SER A 257 11.75 25.37 19.53
CA SER A 257 11.99 25.20 18.11
C SER A 257 11.87 23.76 17.67
N TYR A 258 11.56 23.54 16.40
CA TYR A 258 11.55 22.23 15.75
C TYR A 258 11.93 22.38 14.27
N TYR A 259 12.13 21.26 13.57
CA TYR A 259 12.28 21.24 12.13
C TYR A 259 10.99 20.74 11.48
N LEU A 260 10.48 21.48 10.51
CA LEU A 260 9.34 21.09 9.69
C LEU A 260 9.86 20.67 8.32
N MET A 261 9.58 19.42 7.93
CA MET A 261 9.78 18.95 6.57
C MET A 261 8.45 18.82 5.84
N ASN A 262 8.43 19.10 4.54
CA ASN A 262 7.27 18.78 3.71
C ASN A 262 7.24 17.29 3.35
N ARG A 263 6.08 16.84 2.83
CA ARG A 263 5.85 15.46 2.45
C ARG A 263 6.85 14.96 1.40
N GLU A 264 7.26 15.81 0.47
CA GLU A 264 8.19 15.42 -0.59
C GLU A 264 9.59 15.12 -0.05
N LEU A 265 10.08 15.90 0.93
CA LEU A 265 11.33 15.56 1.61
C LEU A 265 11.22 14.24 2.39
N TYR A 266 10.09 14.00 3.06
CA TYR A 266 9.86 12.73 3.74
C TYR A 266 9.89 11.52 2.78
N LEU A 267 9.22 11.63 1.62
CA LEU A 267 9.23 10.60 0.58
C LEU A 267 10.63 10.38 0.00
N ASP A 268 11.39 11.45 -0.22
CA ASP A 268 12.77 11.37 -0.67
C ASP A 268 13.66 10.65 0.34
N CYS A 269 13.52 10.94 1.64
CA CYS A 269 14.24 10.24 2.70
C CYS A 269 13.94 8.74 2.69
N ILE A 270 12.68 8.33 2.51
CA ILE A 270 12.30 6.91 2.43
C ILE A 270 12.93 6.26 1.19
N ARG A 271 12.75 6.86 0.02
CA ARG A 271 13.25 6.32 -1.24
C ARG A 271 14.77 6.18 -1.22
N HIS A 272 15.47 7.25 -0.84
CA HIS A 272 16.92 7.25 -0.81
C HIS A 272 17.47 6.38 0.32
N GLY A 273 16.85 6.38 1.49
CA GLY A 273 17.22 5.52 2.62
C GLY A 273 17.15 4.04 2.24
N SER A 274 16.01 3.60 1.69
CA SER A 274 15.81 2.21 1.25
C SER A 274 16.80 1.80 0.16
N ARG A 275 17.04 2.66 -0.83
CA ARG A 275 18.01 2.39 -1.91
C ARG A 275 19.45 2.31 -1.40
N LEU A 276 19.85 3.27 -0.56
CA LEU A 276 21.18 3.26 0.03
C LEU A 276 21.37 1.98 0.85
N HIS A 277 20.41 1.61 1.70
CA HIS A 277 20.48 0.36 2.45
C HIS A 277 20.76 -0.86 1.55
N SER A 278 20.03 -1.01 0.44
CA SER A 278 20.29 -2.07 -0.54
C SER A 278 21.69 -2.01 -1.14
N TYR A 279 22.17 -0.82 -1.53
CA TYR A 279 23.54 -0.65 -2.04
C TYR A 279 24.60 -1.02 -1.00
N PHE A 280 24.39 -0.65 0.26
CA PHE A 280 25.30 -1.00 1.35
C PHE A 280 25.31 -2.51 1.61
N LEU A 281 24.17 -3.20 1.52
CA LEU A 281 24.12 -4.67 1.65
C LEU A 281 24.81 -5.38 0.48
N GLU A 282 24.59 -4.92 -0.75
CA GLU A 282 25.27 -5.46 -1.93
C GLU A 282 26.80 -5.30 -1.81
N ALA A 283 27.27 -4.09 -1.44
CA ALA A 283 28.67 -3.84 -1.20
C ALA A 283 29.22 -4.68 -0.03
N THR A 284 28.43 -4.89 1.02
CA THR A 284 28.82 -5.74 2.15
C THR A 284 29.04 -7.19 1.70
N ASN A 285 28.15 -7.74 0.86
CA ASN A 285 28.33 -9.09 0.31
C ASN A 285 29.62 -9.20 -0.52
N GLN A 286 29.92 -8.20 -1.35
CA GLN A 286 31.18 -8.17 -2.12
C GLN A 286 32.41 -8.17 -1.21
N VAL A 287 32.36 -7.46 -0.08
CA VAL A 287 33.44 -7.45 0.92
C VAL A 287 33.59 -8.81 1.60
N LEU A 288 32.47 -9.44 1.99
CA LEU A 288 32.49 -10.75 2.66
C LEU A 288 32.98 -11.89 1.76
N GLU A 289 32.83 -11.76 0.45
CA GLU A 289 33.29 -12.75 -0.54
C GLU A 289 34.75 -12.54 -0.98
N SER A 290 35.47 -11.56 -0.42
CA SER A 290 36.83 -11.20 -0.82
C SER A 290 37.75 -10.90 0.37
N ASP A 291 38.71 -11.79 0.62
CA ASP A 291 39.75 -11.58 1.65
C ASP A 291 40.54 -10.28 1.43
N GLU A 292 40.78 -9.91 0.16
CA GLU A 292 41.45 -8.65 -0.17
C GLU A 292 40.62 -7.45 0.31
N LEU A 293 39.32 -7.42 0.00
CA LEU A 293 38.44 -6.34 0.44
C LEU A 293 38.28 -6.35 1.96
N LEU A 294 38.06 -7.51 2.57
CA LEU A 294 37.89 -7.68 4.01
C LEU A 294 39.11 -7.17 4.79
N SER A 295 40.33 -7.44 4.31
CA SER A 295 41.57 -6.98 4.93
C SER A 295 41.65 -5.45 5.08
N ARG A 296 40.98 -4.71 4.18
CA ARG A 296 40.93 -3.23 4.22
C ARG A 296 40.08 -2.71 5.39
N PHE A 297 39.14 -3.51 5.91
CA PHE A 297 38.29 -3.15 7.04
C PHE A 297 38.96 -3.41 8.40
N ARG A 298 40.15 -4.03 8.42
CA ARG A 298 40.95 -4.30 9.63
C ARG A 298 40.18 -5.06 10.72
N ILE A 299 39.32 -5.98 10.29
CA ILE A 299 38.65 -6.94 11.18
C ILE A 299 39.65 -8.09 11.45
N PRO A 300 39.84 -8.53 12.70
CA PRO A 300 40.70 -9.67 13.00
C PRO A 300 40.29 -10.92 12.23
N GLU A 301 41.27 -11.70 11.75
CA GLU A 301 41.07 -13.03 11.15
C GLU A 301 40.54 -14.05 12.16
#